data_AF-A0A7S2KSL3-F1
#
_entry.id   AF-A0A7S2KSL3-F1
#
_cell.length_a   1.000
_cell.length_b   1.000
_cell.length_c   1.000
_cell.angle_alpha   90.00
_cell.angle_beta   90.00
_cell.angle_gamma   90.00
#
_symmetry.space_group_name_H-M   'P 1'
#
loop_
_entity.id
_entity.type
_entity.pdbx_description
1 polymer ?
#
loop_
_entity_poly.entity_id
_entity_poly.type
_entity_poly.pdbx_seq_one_letter_code
_entity_poly.pdbx_strand_id
1 'polypeptide(L)'
;APSARAMPSPGDRGGRAGSAPTPAPGAKTAACGGDVLSLLREEREKTCEIVSAWIAQQKRMCEAQAAQQEQFLQALFDAHRKTLVGLAERPDPTMAWNGELAGDPPQVALKLNSDGPRKRADLTSPLEGDKEAPAPSPVEGETAEPVIEDDAIDVDAMSKSEDVLNWWRRCSGLHTVSKWVQNYKKHPAGWGALLMIHGVPEMTGRLRSKVENYAIYSALFLSMSLALLVSPPSNVTNLCPDDPLSLDFWVCHFRKRLYLYCLAIGTATHMLSILLAMAFVNALNETARDSDVYRMFARGKGYVATVKCQYAFRIGCAADYVAVVVAVSYYIGWEAIVGTVLLVVICFRSFKTTANLLFRNASIVRYWREELGGQPDKDDPYELDVPVAAFKECVKLNEEFTRRKGSALSVTQAAHVQEAHAHTTQAATAVAAIF
;
A
#
# COMPACT_ATOMS: atom_id res chain seq x y z
N ALA A 1 -25.21 -24.99 -0.76
CA ALA A 1 -25.05 -26.03 -1.79
C ALA A 1 -25.60 -25.51 -3.11
N PRO A 2 -24.75 -25.42 -4.14
CA PRO A 2 -25.11 -26.04 -5.42
C PRO A 2 -23.97 -26.88 -6.03
N SER A 3 -24.39 -28.07 -6.46
CA SER A 3 -23.90 -28.94 -7.55
C SER A 3 -22.49 -28.70 -8.13
N ALA A 4 -21.54 -29.53 -7.70
CA ALA A 4 -20.27 -29.75 -8.38
C ALA A 4 -20.48 -30.56 -9.68
N ARG A 5 -20.04 -30.01 -10.81
CA ARG A 5 -20.06 -30.66 -12.12
C ARG A 5 -18.75 -31.44 -12.29
N ALA A 6 -18.86 -32.77 -12.39
CA ALA A 6 -17.72 -33.66 -12.60
C ALA A 6 -17.14 -33.50 -14.01
N MET A 7 -15.81 -33.38 -14.09
CA MET A 7 -15.03 -33.45 -15.33
C MET A 7 -14.88 -34.92 -15.77
N PRO A 8 -14.94 -35.23 -17.07
CA PRO A 8 -14.77 -36.60 -17.55
C PRO A 8 -13.30 -37.01 -17.59
N SER A 9 -13.08 -38.27 -17.22
CA SER A 9 -11.80 -38.98 -17.30
C SER A 9 -11.36 -39.16 -18.76
N PRO A 10 -10.07 -38.98 -19.11
CA PRO A 10 -9.59 -39.27 -20.45
C PRO A 10 -9.47 -40.79 -20.62
N GLY A 11 -10.37 -41.33 -21.44
CA GLY A 11 -10.41 -42.73 -21.82
C GLY A 11 -9.30 -43.14 -22.78
N ASP A 12 -8.86 -44.38 -22.57
CA ASP A 12 -8.09 -45.23 -23.46
C ASP A 12 -8.39 -45.03 -24.95
N ARG A 13 -7.34 -44.79 -25.73
CA ARG A 13 -7.29 -45.15 -27.14
C ARG A 13 -6.07 -46.02 -27.39
N GLY A 14 -6.26 -47.32 -27.18
CA GLY A 14 -5.51 -48.34 -27.91
C GLY A 14 -5.91 -48.29 -29.39
N GLY A 15 -4.92 -48.25 -30.28
CA GLY A 15 -5.18 -48.19 -31.72
C GLY A 15 -3.93 -48.27 -32.58
N ARG A 16 -3.58 -49.50 -32.94
CA ARG A 16 -2.83 -49.93 -34.14
C ARG A 16 -1.43 -49.38 -34.39
N ALA A 17 -0.45 -50.24 -34.12
CA ALA A 17 0.81 -50.31 -34.84
C ALA A 17 0.55 -50.58 -36.34
N GLY A 18 0.71 -49.55 -37.17
CA GLY A 18 0.86 -49.66 -38.61
C GLY A 18 2.33 -49.47 -38.95
N SER A 19 2.95 -50.51 -39.48
CA SER A 19 4.31 -50.52 -40.03
C SER A 19 4.45 -49.48 -41.16
N ALA A 20 5.28 -48.46 -40.94
CA ALA A 20 5.66 -47.50 -41.97
C ALA A 20 6.70 -48.13 -42.93
N PRO A 21 6.56 -47.94 -44.25
CA PRO A 21 7.55 -48.40 -45.22
C PRO A 21 8.81 -47.52 -45.19
N THR A 22 9.96 -48.17 -45.22
CA THR A 22 11.29 -47.59 -45.34
C THR A 22 11.41 -46.77 -46.63
N PRO A 23 11.77 -45.48 -46.59
CA PRO A 23 11.97 -44.71 -47.81
C PRO A 23 13.32 -45.05 -48.45
N ALA A 24 13.30 -45.26 -49.76
CA ALA A 24 14.47 -45.53 -50.58
C ALA A 24 15.46 -44.33 -50.58
N PRO A 25 16.78 -44.59 -50.63
CA PRO A 25 17.78 -43.54 -50.68
C PRO A 25 17.95 -43.06 -52.12
N GLY A 26 17.50 -41.84 -52.42
CA GLY A 26 17.82 -41.22 -53.71
C GLY A 26 16.75 -40.29 -54.26
N ALA A 27 16.43 -39.22 -53.54
CA ALA A 27 15.74 -38.07 -54.14
C ALA A 27 16.42 -36.79 -53.67
N LYS A 28 17.09 -36.11 -54.60
CA LYS A 28 17.72 -34.80 -54.39
C LYS A 28 16.63 -33.76 -54.09
N THR A 29 16.38 -33.49 -52.81
CA THR A 29 15.59 -32.34 -52.35
C THR A 29 16.47 -31.10 -52.30
N ALA A 30 16.73 -30.51 -53.47
CA ALA A 30 17.44 -29.25 -53.61
C ALA A 30 16.51 -28.24 -54.30
N ALA A 31 15.55 -27.65 -53.58
CA ALA A 31 14.78 -26.50 -54.09
C ALA A 31 13.90 -25.74 -53.06
N CYS A 32 13.64 -26.22 -51.83
CA CYS A 32 12.66 -25.56 -50.93
C CYS A 32 13.25 -24.81 -49.71
N GLY A 33 14.55 -24.53 -49.68
CA GLY A 33 15.19 -23.81 -48.57
C GLY A 33 15.19 -22.28 -48.69
N GLY A 34 14.95 -21.74 -49.89
CA GLY A 34 15.03 -20.30 -50.16
C GLY A 34 13.86 -19.49 -49.58
N ASP A 35 12.64 -20.02 -49.67
CA ASP A 35 11.42 -19.28 -49.31
C ASP A 35 11.23 -19.10 -47.79
N VAL A 36 11.78 -20.00 -46.97
CA VAL A 36 11.67 -19.87 -45.51
C VAL A 36 12.57 -18.75 -44.99
N LEU A 37 13.76 -18.57 -45.58
CA LEU A 37 14.69 -17.52 -45.16
C LEU A 37 14.25 -16.13 -45.59
N SER A 38 13.55 -16.00 -46.73
CA SER A 38 12.96 -14.73 -47.15
C SER A 38 11.79 -14.33 -46.24
N LEU A 39 10.90 -15.27 -45.90
CA LEU A 39 9.80 -15.04 -44.94
C LEU A 39 10.31 -14.63 -43.55
N LEU A 40 11.32 -15.31 -43.02
CA LEU A 40 11.90 -14.96 -41.71
C LEU A 40 12.58 -13.59 -41.72
N ARG A 41 13.16 -13.17 -42.86
CA ARG A 41 13.73 -11.83 -43.00
C ARG A 41 12.64 -10.77 -43.00
N GLU A 42 11.54 -11.01 -43.71
CA GLU A 42 10.39 -10.09 -43.77
C GLU A 42 9.70 -9.95 -42.40
N GLU A 43 9.51 -11.05 -41.66
CA GLU A 43 8.96 -10.99 -40.30
C GLU A 43 9.88 -10.24 -39.33
N ARG A 44 11.20 -10.43 -39.47
CA ARG A 44 12.18 -9.69 -38.66
C ARG A 44 12.14 -8.19 -38.95
N GLU A 45 12.04 -7.80 -40.22
CA GLU A 45 11.92 -6.39 -40.62
C GLU A 45 10.64 -5.75 -40.07
N LYS A 46 9.49 -6.43 -40.22
CA LYS A 46 8.21 -5.99 -39.64
C LYS A 46 8.28 -5.87 -38.11
N THR A 47 8.92 -6.82 -37.44
CA THR A 47 9.09 -6.77 -35.98
C THR A 47 9.98 -5.61 -35.56
N CYS A 48 11.08 -5.35 -36.28
CA CYS A 48 11.94 -4.19 -36.03
C CYS A 48 11.18 -2.87 -36.22
N GLU A 49 10.36 -2.75 -37.26
CA GLU A 49 9.52 -1.57 -37.49
C GLU A 49 8.54 -1.33 -36.33
N ILE A 50 7.81 -2.36 -35.91
CA ILE A 50 6.85 -2.28 -34.79
C ILE A 50 7.56 -1.88 -33.49
N VAL A 51 8.70 -2.50 -33.18
CA VAL A 51 9.48 -2.18 -31.98
C VAL A 51 10.01 -0.74 -32.03
N SER A 52 10.51 -0.30 -33.18
CA SER A 52 11.00 1.08 -33.34
C SER A 52 9.89 2.12 -33.19
N ALA A 53 8.71 1.85 -33.75
CA ALA A 53 7.54 2.72 -33.61
C ALA A 53 7.06 2.79 -32.15
N TRP A 54 7.06 1.66 -31.45
CA TRP A 54 6.72 1.61 -30.02
C TRP A 54 7.73 2.39 -29.16
N ILE A 55 9.03 2.25 -29.41
CA ILE A 55 10.07 3.03 -28.71
C ILE A 55 9.89 4.53 -28.96
N ALA A 56 9.60 4.93 -30.19
CA ALA A 56 9.33 6.33 -30.53
C ALA A 56 8.07 6.86 -29.81
N GLN A 57 7.03 6.05 -29.68
CA GLN A 57 5.83 6.40 -28.92
C GLN A 57 6.12 6.57 -27.42
N GLN A 58 6.88 5.64 -26.81
CA GLN A 58 7.29 5.74 -25.42
C GLN A 58 8.13 7.00 -25.15
N LYS A 59 9.05 7.33 -26.07
CA LYS A 59 9.85 8.56 -25.98
C LYS A 59 8.96 9.80 -25.96
N ARG A 60 7.97 9.89 -26.87
CA ARG A 60 7.02 11.02 -26.90
C ARG A 60 6.19 11.14 -25.62
N MET A 61 5.75 10.01 -25.05
CA MET A 61 5.02 10.01 -23.77
C MET A 61 5.89 10.50 -22.62
N CYS A 62 7.16 10.07 -22.54
CA CYS A 62 8.09 10.54 -21.53
C CYS A 62 8.39 12.04 -21.67
N GLU A 63 8.59 12.54 -22.90
CA GLU A 63 8.79 13.96 -23.17
C GLU A 63 7.56 14.80 -22.77
N ALA A 64 6.35 14.31 -23.08
CA ALA A 64 5.10 14.97 -22.68
C ALA A 64 4.93 15.02 -21.14
N GLN A 65 5.26 13.92 -20.45
CA GLN A 65 5.20 13.86 -18.99
C GLN A 65 6.24 14.79 -18.34
N ALA A 66 7.46 14.84 -18.87
CA ALA A 66 8.50 15.76 -18.40
C ALA A 66 8.06 17.23 -18.57
N ALA A 67 7.49 17.59 -19.72
CA ALA A 67 6.95 18.93 -19.96
C ALA A 67 5.80 19.28 -19.00
N GLN A 68 4.93 18.31 -18.68
CA GLN A 68 3.85 18.51 -17.71
C GLN A 68 4.39 18.72 -16.29
N GLN A 69 5.44 18.00 -15.90
CA GLN A 69 6.10 18.19 -14.60
C GLN A 69 6.78 19.56 -14.50
N GLU A 70 7.43 20.02 -15.57
CA GLU A 70 8.04 21.34 -15.63
C GLU A 70 6.99 22.46 -15.49
N GLN A 71 5.86 22.35 -16.20
CA GLN A 71 4.74 23.28 -16.06
C GLN A 71 4.16 23.31 -14.64
N PHE A 72 4.04 22.14 -14.00
CA PHE A 72 3.57 22.05 -12.61
C PHE A 72 4.53 22.74 -11.63
N LEU A 73 5.85 22.49 -11.76
CA LEU A 73 6.86 23.12 -10.92
C LEU A 73 6.87 24.65 -11.12
N GLN A 74 6.76 25.12 -12.36
CA GLN A 74 6.67 26.55 -12.67
C GLN A 74 5.46 27.19 -11.98
N ALA A 75 4.28 26.56 -12.07
CA ALA A 75 3.06 27.04 -11.42
C ALA A 75 3.18 27.08 -9.89
N LEU A 76 3.88 26.10 -9.30
CA LEU A 76 4.13 26.05 -7.86
C LEU A 76 5.08 27.17 -7.41
N PHE A 77 6.17 27.42 -8.16
CA PHE A 77 7.06 28.55 -7.88
C PHE A 77 6.36 29.89 -8.01
N ASP A 78 5.50 30.07 -9.02
CA ASP A 78 4.72 31.29 -9.19
C ASP A 78 3.72 31.51 -8.05
N ALA A 79 3.06 30.45 -7.58
CA ALA A 79 2.17 30.52 -6.42
C ALA A 79 2.93 30.88 -5.13
N HIS A 80 4.12 30.30 -4.93
CA HIS A 80 4.94 30.59 -3.77
C HIS A 80 5.48 32.03 -3.80
N ARG A 81 5.93 32.49 -4.97
CA ARG A 81 6.35 33.88 -5.19
C ARG A 81 5.23 34.87 -4.89
N LYS A 82 4.01 34.63 -5.38
CA LYS A 82 2.83 35.46 -5.06
C LYS A 82 2.54 35.52 -3.57
N THR A 83 2.69 34.39 -2.87
CA THR A 83 2.48 34.32 -1.42
C THR A 83 3.54 35.15 -0.67
N LEU A 84 4.81 35.05 -1.07
CA LEU A 84 5.90 35.83 -0.47
C LEU A 84 5.74 37.33 -0.71
N VAL A 85 5.34 37.74 -1.93
CA VAL A 85 5.04 39.15 -2.22
C VAL A 85 3.86 39.63 -1.38
N GLY A 86 2.78 38.85 -1.27
CA GLY A 86 1.64 39.20 -0.42
C GLY A 86 1.96 39.30 1.08
N LEU A 87 2.93 38.53 1.57
CA LEU A 87 3.43 38.65 2.94
C LEU A 87 4.33 39.89 3.12
N ALA A 88 5.15 40.21 2.12
CA ALA A 88 6.03 41.38 2.15
C ALA A 88 5.26 42.71 2.03
N GLU A 89 4.15 42.73 1.29
CA GLU A 89 3.27 43.90 1.15
C GLU A 89 2.33 44.08 2.34
N ARG A 90 2.24 43.10 3.26
CA ARG A 90 1.40 43.22 4.45
C ARG A 90 2.04 44.24 5.40
N PRO A 91 1.40 45.38 5.68
CA PRO A 91 1.98 46.40 6.56
C PRO A 91 2.27 45.78 7.92
N ASP A 92 3.46 46.08 8.43
CA ASP A 92 4.01 45.52 9.67
C ASP A 92 3.01 45.70 10.82
N PRO A 93 2.43 44.61 11.38
CA PRO A 93 1.42 44.71 12.44
C PRO A 93 1.98 45.33 13.72
N THR A 94 3.31 45.47 13.84
CA THR A 94 3.96 46.17 14.95
C THR A 94 3.75 47.69 14.95
N MET A 95 3.38 48.30 13.82
CA MET A 95 3.08 49.74 13.74
C MET A 95 1.65 50.09 14.20
N ALA A 96 0.77 49.10 14.42
CA ALA A 96 -0.63 49.32 14.80
C ALA A 96 -0.93 49.09 16.29
N TRP A 97 0.06 48.69 17.10
CA TRP A 97 -0.16 48.33 18.51
C TRP A 97 0.44 49.34 19.51
N ASN A 98 0.32 50.63 19.21
CA ASN A 98 0.52 51.70 20.19
C ASN A 98 -0.84 52.12 20.77
N GLY A 99 -1.39 51.30 21.67
CA GLY A 99 -2.70 51.55 22.26
C GLY A 99 -3.02 50.58 23.39
N GLU A 100 -2.46 50.88 24.56
CA GLU A 100 -3.15 50.79 25.85
C GLU A 100 -3.71 49.42 26.25
N LEU A 101 -2.91 48.61 26.96
CA LEU A 101 -3.40 47.64 27.93
C LEU A 101 -2.30 47.29 28.93
N ALA A 102 -2.27 48.07 30.02
CA ALA A 102 -1.68 47.65 31.28
C ALA A 102 -2.62 46.61 31.91
N GLY A 103 -2.21 45.35 31.92
CA GLY A 103 -2.92 44.27 32.59
C GLY A 103 -1.95 43.12 32.89
N ASP A 104 -1.71 42.89 34.17
CA ASP A 104 -0.76 41.88 34.67
C ASP A 104 -1.06 40.46 34.15
N PRO A 105 -0.02 39.67 33.82
CA PRO A 105 -0.21 38.28 33.40
C PRO A 105 -0.55 37.38 34.61
N PRO A 106 -1.50 36.43 34.47
CA PRO A 106 -1.82 35.50 35.54
C PRO A 106 -0.74 34.42 35.66
N GLN A 107 -0.19 34.27 36.87
CA GLN A 107 0.68 33.15 37.24
C GLN A 107 -0.15 31.88 37.41
N VAL A 108 -0.02 30.93 36.48
CA VAL A 108 -0.57 29.58 36.63
C VAL A 108 0.52 28.68 37.20
N ALA A 109 0.45 28.44 38.51
CA ALA A 109 1.31 27.52 39.23
C ALA A 109 0.86 26.07 39.00
N LEU A 110 1.62 25.31 38.21
CA LEU A 110 1.41 23.88 38.00
C LEU A 110 2.12 23.09 39.12
N LYS A 111 1.36 22.49 40.04
CA LYS A 111 1.86 21.57 41.07
C LYS A 111 2.09 20.18 40.45
N LEU A 112 3.35 19.79 40.30
CA LEU A 112 3.76 18.40 40.06
C LEU A 112 3.64 17.60 41.36
N ASN A 113 2.77 16.59 41.38
CA ASN A 113 2.81 15.52 42.37
C ASN A 113 3.55 14.32 41.78
N SER A 114 4.67 13.94 42.41
CA SER A 114 5.39 12.70 42.13
C SER A 114 4.96 11.63 43.13
N ASP A 115 4.44 10.51 42.64
CA ASP A 115 4.46 9.24 43.37
C ASP A 115 4.49 8.07 42.37
N GLY A 116 5.53 7.24 42.45
CA GLY A 116 5.59 5.91 41.83
C GLY A 116 5.29 4.82 42.87
N PRO A 117 5.75 3.56 42.70
CA PRO A 117 5.78 2.72 41.50
C PRO A 117 5.08 1.37 41.77
N ARG A 118 4.60 0.63 40.75
CA ARG A 118 4.24 -0.80 40.97
C ARG A 118 4.32 -1.72 39.73
N LYS A 119 5.30 -2.62 39.82
CA LYS A 119 5.35 -4.07 39.50
C LYS A 119 4.72 -4.60 38.19
N ARG A 120 5.64 -4.85 37.25
CA ARG A 120 5.88 -6.07 36.43
C ARG A 120 4.97 -7.29 36.70
N ALA A 121 4.34 -7.79 35.64
CA ALA A 121 3.98 -9.20 35.49
C ALA A 121 4.07 -9.60 34.00
N ASP A 122 4.75 -10.73 33.75
CA ASP A 122 4.87 -11.42 32.47
C ASP A 122 3.51 -11.86 31.93
N LEU A 123 3.30 -11.80 30.61
CA LEU A 123 2.27 -12.58 29.93
C LEU A 123 2.60 -12.81 28.45
N THR A 124 3.10 -14.01 28.19
CA THR A 124 3.02 -14.72 26.92
C THR A 124 1.61 -15.31 26.78
N SER A 125 0.89 -15.00 25.69
CA SER A 125 -0.20 -15.88 25.24
C SER A 125 -0.49 -15.76 23.74
N PRO A 126 -0.88 -16.86 23.06
CA PRO A 126 -1.13 -16.92 21.62
C PRO A 126 -2.51 -16.34 21.26
N LEU A 127 -2.60 -15.74 20.07
CA LEU A 127 -3.85 -15.24 19.49
C LEU A 127 -4.68 -16.42 18.95
N GLU A 128 -5.69 -16.85 19.72
CA GLU A 128 -6.78 -17.70 19.24
C GLU A 128 -8.11 -16.92 19.23
N GLY A 129 -8.81 -17.04 18.09
CA GLY A 129 -10.26 -17.20 17.98
C GLY A 129 -11.18 -16.11 18.55
N ASP A 130 -11.72 -15.29 17.65
CA ASP A 130 -12.90 -14.46 17.87
C ASP A 130 -14.06 -15.30 18.47
N LYS A 131 -14.45 -14.98 19.71
CA LYS A 131 -15.77 -15.28 20.26
C LYS A 131 -16.57 -14.00 20.43
N GLU A 132 -17.70 -13.99 19.77
CA GLU A 132 -18.80 -13.03 19.82
C GLU A 132 -19.20 -12.76 21.29
N ALA A 133 -19.18 -11.48 21.69
CA ALA A 133 -19.59 -11.06 23.03
C ALA A 133 -21.09 -10.74 23.06
N PRO A 134 -21.78 -10.96 24.18
CA PRO A 134 -23.23 -10.88 24.29
C PRO A 134 -23.73 -9.42 24.37
N ALA A 135 -24.98 -9.23 23.96
CA ALA A 135 -25.69 -7.96 23.94
C ALA A 135 -25.82 -7.33 25.35
N PRO A 136 -25.73 -5.98 25.47
CA PRO A 136 -25.93 -5.31 26.74
C PRO A 136 -27.41 -5.24 27.14
N SER A 137 -27.64 -5.47 28.44
CA SER A 137 -28.92 -5.33 29.16
C SER A 137 -29.35 -3.86 29.32
N PRO A 138 -30.64 -3.58 29.54
CA PRO A 138 -31.18 -2.22 29.58
C PRO A 138 -30.86 -1.54 30.91
N VAL A 139 -30.37 -0.30 30.85
CA VAL A 139 -30.14 0.57 31.99
C VAL A 139 -31.29 1.58 32.05
N GLU A 140 -32.13 1.45 33.06
CA GLU A 140 -33.14 2.44 33.46
C GLU A 140 -32.48 3.52 34.33
N GLY A 141 -32.77 4.80 34.06
CA GLY A 141 -32.25 5.93 34.83
C GLY A 141 -32.39 7.26 34.09
N GLU A 142 -33.61 7.64 33.78
CA GLU A 142 -33.97 8.87 33.08
C GLU A 142 -33.90 10.06 34.05
N THR A 143 -32.92 10.95 33.85
CA THR A 143 -32.87 12.26 34.50
C THR A 143 -33.15 13.29 33.41
N ALA A 144 -34.26 14.01 33.53
CA ALA A 144 -34.74 14.94 32.51
C ALA A 144 -33.80 16.14 32.38
N GLU A 145 -33.01 16.16 31.31
CA GLU A 145 -32.28 17.34 30.86
C GLU A 145 -33.23 18.32 30.16
N PRO A 146 -32.94 19.64 30.24
CA PRO A 146 -33.77 20.67 29.61
C PRO A 146 -33.79 20.48 28.10
N VAL A 147 -34.99 20.53 27.53
CA VAL A 147 -35.27 20.51 26.09
C VAL A 147 -34.63 21.76 25.46
N ILE A 148 -33.42 21.60 24.94
CA ILE A 148 -32.84 22.55 23.99
C ILE A 148 -33.71 22.46 22.74
N GLU A 149 -34.31 23.58 22.33
CA GLU A 149 -35.02 23.67 21.06
C GLU A 149 -34.09 23.17 19.96
N ASP A 150 -34.53 22.07 19.32
CA ASP A 150 -33.80 21.33 18.30
C ASP A 150 -33.72 22.25 17.07
N ASP A 151 -32.70 23.11 17.03
CA ASP A 151 -32.32 23.85 15.83
C ASP A 151 -32.09 22.81 14.74
N ALA A 152 -33.11 22.62 13.92
CA ALA A 152 -33.11 21.67 12.83
C ALA A 152 -31.92 22.01 11.96
N ILE A 153 -30.86 21.20 12.06
CA ILE A 153 -29.68 21.32 11.21
C ILE A 153 -30.20 21.30 9.77
N ASP A 154 -30.08 22.45 9.10
CA ASP A 154 -30.51 22.61 7.72
C ASP A 154 -29.64 21.70 6.84
N VAL A 155 -30.17 20.51 6.56
CA VAL A 155 -29.55 19.49 5.72
C VAL A 155 -29.30 20.04 4.31
N ASP A 156 -30.12 21.00 3.86
CA ASP A 156 -29.95 21.67 2.57
C ASP A 156 -28.84 22.71 2.62
N ALA A 157 -28.60 23.38 3.75
CA ALA A 157 -27.41 24.22 3.93
C ALA A 157 -26.12 23.37 4.03
N MET A 158 -26.17 22.22 4.72
CA MET A 158 -25.04 21.29 4.79
C MET A 158 -24.70 20.65 3.44
N SER A 159 -25.70 20.29 2.63
CA SER A 159 -25.44 19.73 1.28
C SER A 159 -24.84 20.77 0.32
N LYS A 160 -25.01 22.06 0.59
CA LYS A 160 -24.39 23.16 -0.16
C LYS A 160 -22.93 23.43 0.25
N SER A 161 -22.50 22.93 1.41
CA SER A 161 -21.12 23.07 1.88
C SER A 161 -20.26 21.88 1.41
N GLU A 162 -19.37 22.12 0.45
CA GLU A 162 -18.45 21.12 -0.07
C GLU A 162 -17.54 20.54 1.03
N ASP A 163 -17.16 21.34 2.01
CA ASP A 163 -16.35 20.93 3.16
C ASP A 163 -17.06 19.92 4.05
N VAL A 164 -18.36 20.13 4.30
CA VAL A 164 -19.19 19.21 5.08
C VAL A 164 -19.37 17.88 4.34
N LEU A 165 -19.59 17.93 3.03
CA LEU A 165 -19.69 16.71 2.20
C LEU A 165 -18.36 15.96 2.14
N ASN A 166 -17.24 16.67 2.01
CA ASN A 166 -15.90 16.08 2.02
C ASN A 166 -15.58 15.47 3.39
N TRP A 167 -15.93 16.17 4.48
CA TRP A 167 -15.81 15.64 5.84
C TRP A 167 -16.66 14.37 6.00
N TRP A 168 -17.93 14.39 5.57
CA TRP A 168 -18.80 13.22 5.63
C TRP A 168 -18.27 12.04 4.80
N ARG A 169 -17.79 12.26 3.57
CA ARG A 169 -17.20 11.19 2.74
C ARG A 169 -16.02 10.52 3.45
N ARG A 170 -15.22 11.29 4.18
CA ARG A 170 -14.09 10.79 4.98
C ARG A 170 -14.55 10.09 6.25
N CYS A 171 -15.52 10.65 6.97
CA CYS A 171 -15.97 10.10 8.26
C CYS A 171 -17.00 8.96 8.13
N SER A 172 -17.58 8.78 6.95
CA SER A 172 -18.60 7.77 6.69
C SER A 172 -18.10 6.36 6.97
N GLY A 173 -18.77 5.69 7.91
CA GLY A 173 -18.48 4.30 8.29
C GLY A 173 -17.34 4.14 9.31
N LEU A 174 -16.79 5.23 9.88
CA LEU A 174 -15.74 5.15 10.91
C LEU A 174 -16.17 4.35 12.15
N HIS A 175 -17.46 4.38 12.51
CA HIS A 175 -18.02 3.56 13.60
C HIS A 175 -17.72 2.06 13.42
N THR A 176 -17.70 1.56 12.17
CA THR A 176 -17.43 0.13 11.87
C THR A 176 -16.00 -0.32 12.18
N VAL A 177 -15.05 0.62 12.23
CA VAL A 177 -13.64 0.36 12.54
C VAL A 177 -13.23 0.87 13.91
N SER A 178 -14.16 1.52 14.63
CA SER A 178 -13.89 2.24 15.88
C SER A 178 -13.27 1.35 16.96
N LYS A 179 -13.83 0.15 17.18
CA LYS A 179 -13.28 -0.83 18.13
C LYS A 179 -11.82 -1.22 17.81
N TRP A 180 -11.49 -1.36 16.52
CA TRP A 180 -10.15 -1.75 16.08
C TRP A 180 -9.14 -0.61 16.24
N VAL A 181 -9.55 0.60 15.89
CA VAL A 181 -8.71 1.80 15.96
C VAL A 181 -8.46 2.21 17.42
N GLN A 182 -9.49 2.18 18.28
CA GLN A 182 -9.36 2.50 19.69
C GLN A 182 -8.53 1.47 20.47
N ASN A 183 -8.48 0.22 20.01
CA ASN A 183 -7.64 -0.81 20.58
C ASN A 183 -6.18 -0.76 20.05
N TYR A 184 -5.67 0.43 19.76
CA TYR A 184 -4.34 0.63 19.17
C TYR A 184 -3.21 0.05 20.04
N LYS A 185 -3.37 0.07 21.37
CA LYS A 185 -2.41 -0.53 22.34
C LYS A 185 -2.30 -2.04 22.24
N LYS A 186 -3.24 -2.75 21.59
CA LYS A 186 -3.13 -4.20 21.36
C LYS A 186 -2.85 -4.54 19.89
N HIS A 187 -2.89 -3.54 18.99
CA HIS A 187 -2.70 -3.77 17.57
C HIS A 187 -1.21 -4.07 17.28
N PRO A 188 -0.86 -5.15 16.55
CA PRO A 188 0.53 -5.63 16.44
C PRO A 188 1.50 -4.63 15.79
N ALA A 189 0.99 -3.68 15.00
CA ALA A 189 1.84 -2.80 14.21
C ALA A 189 1.53 -1.30 14.36
N GLY A 190 0.67 -0.89 15.31
CA GLY A 190 0.42 0.53 15.63
C GLY A 190 -0.19 1.40 14.51
N TRP A 191 -0.56 0.83 13.36
CA TRP A 191 -1.07 1.60 12.21
C TRP A 191 -2.36 2.37 12.47
N GLY A 192 -3.25 1.87 13.33
CA GLY A 192 -4.43 2.62 13.73
C GLY A 192 -4.06 3.98 14.32
N ALA A 193 -3.04 4.01 15.19
CA ALA A 193 -2.54 5.25 15.78
C ALA A 193 -1.85 6.15 14.74
N LEU A 194 -1.02 5.58 13.84
CA LEU A 194 -0.43 6.38 12.75
C LEU A 194 -1.47 7.01 11.83
N LEU A 195 -2.55 6.29 11.53
CA LEU A 195 -3.66 6.81 10.73
C LEU A 195 -4.44 7.90 11.46
N MET A 196 -4.62 7.80 12.78
CA MET A 196 -5.24 8.86 13.58
C MET A 196 -4.37 10.12 13.66
N ILE A 197 -3.04 9.97 13.80
CA ILE A 197 -2.11 11.10 13.93
C ILE A 197 -1.94 11.83 12.59
N HIS A 198 -1.61 11.10 11.52
CA HIS A 198 -1.23 11.71 10.24
C HIS A 198 -2.40 11.83 9.26
N GLY A 199 -3.50 11.11 9.49
CA GLY A 199 -4.62 11.01 8.56
C GLY A 199 -4.38 10.00 7.43
N VAL A 200 -5.48 9.57 6.81
CA VAL A 200 -5.47 8.62 5.69
C VAL A 200 -4.69 9.12 4.47
N PRO A 201 -4.84 10.38 3.98
CA PRO A 201 -4.15 10.84 2.78
C PRO A 201 -2.62 10.76 2.90
N GLU A 202 -2.08 11.22 4.03
CA GLU A 202 -0.63 11.21 4.27
C GLU A 202 -0.09 9.78 4.37
N MET A 203 -0.76 8.92 5.15
CA MET A 203 -0.30 7.55 5.34
C MET A 203 -0.38 6.72 4.07
N THR A 204 -1.47 6.85 3.30
CA THR A 204 -1.60 6.17 2.01
C THR A 204 -0.60 6.69 0.99
N GLY A 205 -0.34 8.01 0.95
CA GLY A 205 0.72 8.61 0.12
C GLY A 205 2.11 8.04 0.42
N ARG A 206 2.51 8.02 1.70
CA ARG A 206 3.78 7.43 2.15
C ARG A 206 3.91 5.96 1.77
N LEU A 207 2.84 5.17 1.97
CA LEU A 207 2.86 3.74 1.69
C LEU A 207 2.86 3.44 0.19
N ARG A 208 2.08 4.20 -0.60
CA ARG A 208 2.07 4.13 -2.07
C ARG A 208 3.48 4.41 -2.61
N SER A 209 4.07 5.55 -2.25
CA SER A 209 5.44 5.91 -2.66
C SER A 209 6.45 4.83 -2.26
N LYS A 210 6.34 4.28 -1.04
CA LYS A 210 7.22 3.21 -0.58
C LYS A 210 7.13 1.94 -1.45
N VAL A 211 5.93 1.46 -1.78
CA VAL A 211 5.79 0.23 -2.60
C VAL A 211 6.14 0.48 -4.07
N GLU A 212 5.83 1.66 -4.59
CA GLU A 212 6.20 2.08 -5.96
C GLU A 212 7.72 2.15 -6.10
N ASN A 213 8.42 2.70 -5.10
CA ASN A 213 9.88 2.71 -5.10
C ASN A 213 10.45 1.28 -5.15
N TYR A 214 9.91 0.32 -4.39
CA TYR A 214 10.35 -1.08 -4.50
C TYR A 214 10.08 -1.70 -5.88
N ALA A 215 8.96 -1.33 -6.54
CA ALA A 215 8.68 -1.79 -7.89
C ALA A 215 9.65 -1.19 -8.92
N ILE A 216 9.92 0.12 -8.83
CA ILE A 216 10.88 0.83 -9.69
C ILE A 216 12.27 0.23 -9.53
N TYR A 217 12.76 0.07 -8.30
CA TYR A 217 14.06 -0.55 -8.07
C TYR A 217 14.08 -2.00 -8.53
N SER A 218 13.01 -2.78 -8.31
CA SER A 218 12.92 -4.15 -8.83
C SER A 218 13.01 -4.20 -10.36
N ALA A 219 12.40 -3.25 -11.07
CA ALA A 219 12.49 -3.18 -12.53
C ALA A 219 13.91 -2.88 -13.01
N LEU A 220 14.67 -2.06 -12.29
CA LEU A 220 16.09 -1.80 -12.58
C LEU A 220 16.96 -3.05 -12.37
N PHE A 221 16.74 -3.82 -11.30
CA PHE A 221 17.44 -5.09 -11.11
C PHE A 221 17.04 -6.11 -12.18
N LEU A 222 15.75 -6.18 -12.50
CA LEU A 222 15.23 -7.09 -13.51
C LEU A 222 15.82 -6.82 -14.90
N SER A 223 16.00 -5.54 -15.31
CA SER A 223 16.59 -5.22 -16.61
C SER A 223 18.03 -5.72 -16.73
N MET A 224 18.82 -5.60 -15.66
CA MET A 224 20.18 -6.15 -15.59
C MET A 224 20.17 -7.69 -15.56
N SER A 225 19.33 -8.30 -14.72
CA SER A 225 19.25 -9.74 -14.55
C SER A 225 18.77 -10.44 -15.84
N LEU A 226 17.86 -9.83 -16.60
CA LEU A 226 17.46 -10.32 -17.93
C LEU A 226 18.61 -10.27 -18.94
N ALA A 227 19.42 -9.21 -18.96
CA ALA A 227 20.58 -9.14 -19.83
C ALA A 227 21.59 -10.25 -19.51
N LEU A 228 21.82 -10.54 -18.22
CA LEU A 228 22.68 -11.62 -17.76
C LEU A 228 22.10 -13.02 -18.04
N LEU A 229 20.78 -13.17 -18.05
CA LEU A 229 20.12 -14.42 -18.46
C LEU A 229 20.24 -14.69 -19.95
N VAL A 230 20.08 -13.66 -20.78
CA VAL A 230 20.18 -13.76 -22.25
C VAL A 230 21.61 -14.00 -22.69
N SER A 231 22.57 -13.31 -22.06
CA SER A 231 23.99 -13.39 -22.39
C SER A 231 24.81 -13.64 -21.13
N PRO A 232 24.79 -14.87 -20.58
CA PRO A 232 25.56 -15.20 -19.39
C PRO A 232 27.06 -15.05 -19.66
N PRO A 233 27.87 -14.72 -18.63
CA PRO A 233 29.31 -14.61 -18.78
C PRO A 233 29.92 -15.91 -19.34
N SER A 234 30.86 -15.80 -20.28
CA SER A 234 31.47 -16.96 -20.95
C SER A 234 32.09 -17.97 -19.97
N ASN A 235 32.66 -17.49 -18.87
CA ASN A 235 33.22 -18.37 -17.84
C ASN A 235 32.18 -19.25 -17.14
N VAL A 236 30.91 -18.82 -17.10
CA VAL A 236 29.80 -19.63 -16.58
C VAL A 236 29.36 -20.66 -17.63
N THR A 237 29.54 -20.40 -18.93
CA THR A 237 29.13 -21.31 -20.00
C THR A 237 30.22 -22.30 -20.44
N ASN A 238 31.50 -22.02 -20.17
CA ASN A 238 32.63 -22.91 -20.48
C ASN A 238 32.42 -24.34 -20.00
N LEU A 239 32.81 -25.34 -20.78
CA LEU A 239 32.67 -26.76 -20.43
C LEU A 239 33.38 -27.07 -19.11
N CYS A 240 32.70 -27.83 -18.23
CA CYS A 240 33.35 -28.34 -17.01
C CYS A 240 34.30 -29.50 -17.39
N PRO A 241 35.32 -29.81 -16.56
CA PRO A 241 36.19 -30.96 -16.79
C PRO A 241 35.39 -32.27 -16.93
N ASP A 242 35.81 -33.21 -17.78
CA ASP A 242 35.03 -34.45 -18.01
C ASP A 242 35.21 -35.50 -16.89
N ASP A 243 36.20 -35.34 -16.01
CA ASP A 243 36.49 -36.32 -14.95
C ASP A 243 35.54 -36.16 -13.74
N PRO A 244 34.58 -37.08 -13.54
CA PRO A 244 33.58 -36.99 -12.47
C PRO A 244 34.17 -37.16 -11.06
N LEU A 245 35.39 -37.69 -10.94
CA LEU A 245 36.08 -37.86 -9.66
C LEU A 245 36.86 -36.62 -9.24
N SER A 246 37.11 -35.68 -10.16
CA SER A 246 37.82 -34.44 -9.86
C SER A 246 36.96 -33.49 -9.01
N LEU A 247 37.58 -32.85 -8.01
CA LEU A 247 36.90 -31.83 -7.20
C LEU A 247 36.48 -30.63 -8.07
N ASP A 248 37.26 -30.32 -9.11
CA ASP A 248 37.00 -29.24 -10.05
C ASP A 248 35.73 -29.47 -10.88
N PHE A 249 35.42 -30.71 -11.24
CA PHE A 249 34.13 -31.07 -11.86
C PHE A 249 32.96 -30.65 -10.98
N TRP A 250 32.97 -31.05 -9.71
CA TRP A 250 31.89 -30.73 -8.77
C TRP A 250 31.78 -29.24 -8.48
N VAL A 251 32.90 -28.55 -8.26
CA VAL A 251 32.92 -27.10 -8.03
C VAL A 251 32.38 -26.35 -9.25
N CYS A 252 32.79 -26.73 -10.47
CA CYS A 252 32.30 -26.13 -11.71
C CYS A 252 30.79 -26.28 -11.86
N HIS A 253 30.27 -27.51 -11.72
CA HIS A 253 28.83 -27.78 -11.84
C HIS A 253 28.00 -27.10 -10.75
N PHE A 254 28.49 -27.09 -9.51
CA PHE A 254 27.81 -26.43 -8.39
C PHE A 254 27.71 -24.93 -8.63
N ARG A 255 28.81 -24.26 -9.02
CA ARG A 255 28.81 -22.82 -9.31
C ARG A 255 27.86 -22.46 -10.45
N LYS A 256 27.84 -23.23 -11.55
CA LYS A 256 26.89 -22.98 -12.66
C LYS A 256 25.44 -23.07 -12.20
N ARG A 257 25.09 -24.12 -11.45
CA ARG A 257 23.73 -24.31 -10.94
C ARG A 257 23.36 -23.22 -9.94
N LEU A 258 24.26 -22.90 -9.02
CA LEU A 258 24.04 -21.86 -8.02
C LEU A 258 23.81 -20.50 -8.70
N TYR A 259 24.63 -20.14 -9.69
CA TYR A 259 24.45 -18.93 -10.50
C TYR A 259 23.06 -18.89 -11.14
N LEU A 260 22.68 -19.93 -11.88
CA LEU A 260 21.41 -19.98 -12.60
C LEU A 260 20.21 -19.96 -11.65
N TYR A 261 20.24 -20.72 -10.55
CA TYR A 261 19.16 -20.75 -9.57
C TYR A 261 19.00 -19.42 -8.85
N CYS A 262 20.11 -18.81 -8.41
CA CYS A 262 20.07 -17.51 -7.76
C CYS A 262 19.54 -16.42 -8.70
N LEU A 263 19.99 -16.39 -9.96
CA LEU A 263 19.51 -15.41 -10.94
C LEU A 263 18.03 -15.61 -11.30
N ALA A 264 17.57 -16.87 -11.39
CA ALA A 264 16.17 -17.20 -11.62
C ALA A 264 15.28 -16.82 -10.42
N ILE A 265 15.73 -17.12 -9.19
CA ILE A 265 15.04 -16.72 -7.96
C ILE A 265 14.99 -15.19 -7.85
N GLY A 266 16.09 -14.51 -8.15
CA GLY A 266 16.18 -13.05 -8.16
C GLY A 266 15.17 -12.43 -9.12
N THR A 267 15.19 -12.88 -10.37
CA THR A 267 14.24 -12.48 -11.41
C THR A 267 12.77 -12.71 -10.98
N ALA A 268 12.45 -13.90 -10.49
CA ALA A 268 11.08 -14.25 -10.07
C ALA A 268 10.61 -13.40 -8.87
N THR A 269 11.48 -13.14 -7.90
CA THR A 269 11.13 -12.37 -6.69
C THR A 269 11.06 -10.87 -6.96
N HIS A 270 11.87 -10.32 -7.88
CA HIS A 270 11.70 -8.95 -8.37
C HIS A 270 10.38 -8.79 -9.12
N MET A 271 10.01 -9.74 -9.99
CA MET A 271 8.69 -9.74 -10.64
C MET A 271 7.56 -9.79 -9.60
N LEU A 272 7.67 -10.67 -8.60
CA LEU A 272 6.71 -10.74 -7.50
C LEU A 272 6.59 -9.41 -6.74
N SER A 273 7.70 -8.72 -6.48
CA SER A 273 7.69 -7.40 -5.83
C SER A 273 6.91 -6.37 -6.64
N ILE A 274 7.07 -6.35 -7.98
CA ILE A 274 6.33 -5.45 -8.88
C ILE A 274 4.83 -5.78 -8.87
N LEU A 275 4.47 -7.06 -9.00
CA LEU A 275 3.08 -7.52 -8.97
C LEU A 275 2.39 -7.18 -7.64
N LEU A 276 3.08 -7.38 -6.51
CA LEU A 276 2.57 -7.04 -5.18
C LEU A 276 2.38 -5.52 -5.00
N ALA A 277 3.31 -4.71 -5.52
CA ALA A 277 3.17 -3.26 -5.50
C ALA A 277 1.95 -2.80 -6.31
N MET A 278 1.76 -3.30 -7.54
CA MET A 278 0.59 -2.99 -8.36
C MET A 278 -0.72 -3.42 -7.68
N ALA A 279 -0.77 -4.63 -7.14
CA ALA A 279 -1.95 -5.11 -6.41
C ALA A 279 -2.28 -4.24 -5.20
N PHE A 280 -1.26 -3.78 -4.46
CA PHE A 280 -1.44 -2.88 -3.32
C PHE A 280 -1.97 -1.51 -3.74
N VAL A 281 -1.44 -0.93 -4.82
CA VAL A 281 -1.91 0.38 -5.33
C VAL A 281 -3.33 0.28 -5.87
N ASN A 282 -3.67 -0.80 -6.59
CA ASN A 282 -5.04 -1.03 -7.04
C ASN A 282 -6.02 -1.17 -5.87
N ALA A 283 -5.65 -1.95 -4.84
CA ALA A 283 -6.46 -2.08 -3.63
C ALA A 283 -6.68 -0.74 -2.93
N LEU A 284 -5.67 0.15 -2.89
CA LEU A 284 -5.82 1.51 -2.38
C LEU A 284 -6.69 2.40 -3.27
N ASN A 285 -6.65 2.22 -4.59
CA ASN A 285 -7.49 3.00 -5.50
C ASN A 285 -8.95 2.53 -5.47
N GLU A 286 -9.21 1.28 -5.09
CA GLU A 286 -10.55 0.74 -4.88
C GLU A 286 -11.18 1.15 -3.53
N THR A 287 -10.40 1.67 -2.57
CA THR A 287 -10.98 2.18 -1.31
C THR A 287 -11.75 3.46 -1.55
N ALA A 288 -13.08 3.40 -1.39
CA ALA A 288 -13.96 4.55 -1.59
C ALA A 288 -14.02 5.50 -0.38
N ARG A 289 -13.67 5.03 0.83
CA ARG A 289 -13.78 5.78 2.10
C ARG A 289 -12.56 5.57 2.98
N ASP A 290 -12.28 6.55 3.84
CA ASP A 290 -11.22 6.43 4.86
C ASP A 290 -11.47 5.23 5.79
N SER A 291 -12.73 4.90 6.09
CA SER A 291 -13.09 3.72 6.89
C SER A 291 -12.66 2.40 6.25
N ASP A 292 -12.62 2.31 4.92
CA ASP A 292 -12.14 1.12 4.20
C ASP A 292 -10.61 1.02 4.29
N VAL A 293 -9.89 2.15 4.24
CA VAL A 293 -8.45 2.22 4.50
C VAL A 293 -8.13 1.80 5.94
N TYR A 294 -8.84 2.36 6.92
CA TYR A 294 -8.72 1.95 8.32
C TYR A 294 -8.96 0.44 8.46
N ARG A 295 -9.96 -0.13 7.79
CA ARG A 295 -10.22 -1.57 7.83
C ARG A 295 -9.08 -2.40 7.24
N MET A 296 -8.50 -1.94 6.14
CA MET A 296 -7.36 -2.60 5.50
C MET A 296 -6.13 -2.66 6.41
N PHE A 297 -5.85 -1.59 7.16
CA PHE A 297 -4.66 -1.48 8.02
C PHE A 297 -4.87 -1.90 9.47
N ALA A 298 -6.03 -1.66 10.06
CA ALA A 298 -6.36 -2.03 11.45
C ALA A 298 -6.59 -3.55 11.64
N ARG A 299 -6.74 -4.29 10.53
CA ARG A 299 -6.64 -5.76 10.53
C ARG A 299 -5.21 -6.26 10.31
N GLY A 300 -4.23 -5.37 10.20
CA GLY A 300 -2.83 -5.67 9.90
C GLY A 300 -2.53 -6.13 8.47
N LYS A 301 -3.54 -6.46 7.65
CA LYS A 301 -3.36 -7.06 6.31
C LYS A 301 -2.68 -6.11 5.33
N GLY A 302 -3.05 -4.83 5.31
CA GLY A 302 -2.40 -3.82 4.48
C GLY A 302 -0.90 -3.69 4.78
N TYR A 303 -0.53 -3.70 6.06
CA TYR A 303 0.86 -3.67 6.47
C TYR A 303 1.61 -4.93 6.04
N VAL A 304 1.05 -6.11 6.30
CA VAL A 304 1.65 -7.39 5.89
C VAL A 304 1.90 -7.42 4.38
N ALA A 305 1.01 -6.86 3.56
CA ALA A 305 1.21 -6.74 2.13
C ALA A 305 2.45 -5.88 1.78
N THR A 306 2.60 -4.70 2.41
CA THR A 306 3.80 -3.86 2.18
C THR A 306 5.10 -4.53 2.62
N VAL A 307 5.05 -5.28 3.74
CA VAL A 307 6.18 -6.04 4.25
C VAL A 307 6.54 -7.20 3.32
N LYS A 308 5.55 -7.91 2.76
CA LYS A 308 5.77 -8.95 1.76
C LYS A 308 6.43 -8.40 0.49
N CYS A 309 5.98 -7.24 0.00
CA CYS A 309 6.62 -6.56 -1.13
C CYS A 309 8.10 -6.24 -0.82
N GLN A 310 8.36 -5.64 0.34
CA GLN A 310 9.71 -5.35 0.81
C GLN A 310 10.59 -6.61 0.96
N TYR A 311 10.05 -7.72 1.45
CA TYR A 311 10.79 -8.99 1.54
C TYR A 311 11.05 -9.60 0.18
N ALA A 312 10.09 -9.58 -0.75
CA ALA A 312 10.29 -10.04 -2.12
C ALA A 312 11.44 -9.29 -2.79
N PHE A 313 11.46 -7.95 -2.68
CA PHE A 313 12.57 -7.14 -3.16
C PHE A 313 13.92 -7.52 -2.53
N ARG A 314 13.98 -7.66 -1.20
CA ARG A 314 15.21 -8.01 -0.47
C ARG A 314 15.76 -9.38 -0.84
N ILE A 315 14.86 -10.37 -0.96
CA ILE A 315 15.24 -11.72 -1.38
C ILE A 315 15.77 -11.67 -2.81
N GLY A 316 15.15 -10.87 -3.69
CA GLY A 316 15.62 -10.64 -5.05
C GLY A 316 17.04 -10.08 -5.09
N CYS A 317 17.28 -8.97 -4.40
CA CYS A 317 18.61 -8.38 -4.34
C CYS A 317 19.66 -9.33 -3.75
N ALA A 318 19.31 -10.11 -2.72
CA ALA A 318 20.22 -11.07 -2.12
C ALA A 318 20.56 -12.21 -3.09
N ALA A 319 19.57 -12.73 -3.82
CA ALA A 319 19.78 -13.78 -4.81
C ALA A 319 20.63 -13.27 -5.98
N ASP A 320 20.31 -12.10 -6.53
CA ASP A 320 21.10 -11.47 -7.60
C ASP A 320 22.55 -11.20 -7.15
N TYR A 321 22.74 -10.73 -5.91
CA TYR A 321 24.07 -10.53 -5.35
C TYR A 321 24.86 -11.84 -5.25
N VAL A 322 24.25 -12.94 -4.79
CA VAL A 322 24.90 -14.26 -4.76
C VAL A 322 25.27 -14.72 -6.17
N ALA A 323 24.39 -14.51 -7.16
CA ALA A 323 24.70 -14.84 -8.56
C ALA A 323 25.92 -14.05 -9.07
N VAL A 324 25.99 -12.74 -8.80
CA VAL A 324 27.14 -11.90 -9.15
C VAL A 324 28.43 -12.40 -8.49
N VAL A 325 28.39 -12.73 -7.20
CA VAL A 325 29.55 -13.25 -6.46
C VAL A 325 30.03 -14.57 -7.05
N VAL A 326 29.11 -15.47 -7.42
CA VAL A 326 29.45 -16.72 -8.09
C VAL A 326 30.10 -16.46 -9.45
N ALA A 327 29.57 -15.53 -10.24
CA ALA A 327 30.18 -15.14 -11.52
C ALA A 327 31.60 -14.56 -11.33
N VAL A 328 31.80 -13.67 -10.35
CA VAL A 328 33.11 -13.09 -10.02
C VAL A 328 34.10 -14.16 -9.53
N SER A 329 33.62 -15.18 -8.80
CA SER A 329 34.46 -16.29 -8.32
C SER A 329 35.08 -17.12 -9.44
N TYR A 330 34.58 -17.04 -10.68
CA TYR A 330 35.24 -17.64 -11.84
C TYR A 330 36.50 -16.89 -12.29
N TYR A 331 36.60 -15.59 -11.99
CA TYR A 331 37.76 -14.77 -12.37
C TYR A 331 38.81 -14.71 -11.27
N ILE A 332 38.37 -14.53 -10.02
CA ILE A 332 39.25 -14.30 -8.87
C ILE A 332 39.49 -15.58 -8.07
N GLY A 333 38.59 -16.58 -8.17
CA GLY A 333 38.66 -17.80 -7.35
C GLY A 333 38.01 -17.64 -5.98
N TRP A 334 38.53 -18.38 -4.98
CA TRP A 334 37.95 -18.45 -3.63
C TRP A 334 38.12 -17.15 -2.82
N GLU A 335 39.13 -16.34 -3.16
CA GLU A 335 39.38 -15.06 -2.50
C GLU A 335 38.19 -14.10 -2.61
N ALA A 336 37.50 -14.09 -3.77
CA ALA A 336 36.29 -13.29 -3.96
C ALA A 336 35.16 -13.70 -3.00
N ILE A 337 35.01 -14.98 -2.70
CA ILE A 337 33.98 -15.48 -1.78
C ILE A 337 34.31 -15.03 -0.35
N VAL A 338 35.57 -15.20 0.08
CA VAL A 338 36.01 -14.77 1.42
C VAL A 338 35.86 -13.25 1.59
N GLY A 339 36.32 -12.48 0.61
CA GLY A 339 36.18 -11.01 0.60
C GLY A 339 34.73 -10.56 0.64
N THR A 340 33.86 -11.22 -0.13
CA THR A 340 32.41 -10.97 -0.12
C THR A 340 31.80 -11.23 1.25
N VAL A 341 32.11 -12.38 1.88
CA VAL A 341 31.58 -12.72 3.21
C VAL A 341 31.99 -11.67 4.24
N LEU A 342 33.25 -11.22 4.21
CA LEU A 342 33.74 -10.16 5.09
C LEU A 342 32.97 -8.84 4.88
N LEU A 343 32.79 -8.42 3.62
CA LEU A 343 32.03 -7.22 3.27
C LEU A 343 30.57 -7.32 3.70
N VAL A 344 29.92 -8.47 3.47
CA VAL A 344 28.53 -8.70 3.90
C VAL A 344 28.40 -8.59 5.42
N VAL A 345 29.35 -9.14 6.19
CA VAL A 345 29.36 -9.03 7.66
C VAL A 345 29.48 -7.56 8.10
N ILE A 346 30.39 -6.79 7.48
CA ILE A 346 30.58 -5.36 7.79
C ILE A 346 29.31 -4.57 7.46
N CYS A 347 28.77 -4.72 6.25
CA CYS A 347 27.55 -4.06 5.80
C CYS A 347 26.36 -4.43 6.68
N PHE A 348 26.19 -5.71 7.01
CA PHE A 348 25.10 -6.19 7.86
C PHE A 348 25.19 -5.63 9.28
N ARG A 349 26.40 -5.58 9.87
CA ARG A 349 26.62 -4.98 11.18
C ARG A 349 26.29 -3.48 11.17
N SER A 350 26.76 -2.76 10.16
CA SER A 350 26.47 -1.33 9.99
C SER A 350 24.96 -1.09 9.84
N PHE A 351 24.32 -1.80 8.91
CA PHE A 351 22.88 -1.74 8.69
C PHE A 351 22.08 -2.06 9.94
N LYS A 352 22.39 -3.16 10.65
CA LYS A 352 21.67 -3.57 11.86
C LYS A 352 21.80 -2.52 12.96
N THR A 353 22.97 -1.94 13.13
CA THR A 353 23.21 -0.90 14.15
C THR A 353 22.39 0.35 13.83
N THR A 354 22.51 0.87 12.61
CA THR A 354 21.80 2.09 12.18
C THR A 354 20.28 1.89 12.16
N ALA A 355 19.81 0.79 11.57
CA ALA A 355 18.38 0.49 11.53
C ALA A 355 17.81 0.30 12.93
N ASN A 356 18.53 -0.35 13.85
CA ASN A 356 18.05 -0.51 15.22
C ASN A 356 17.95 0.84 15.93
N LEU A 357 18.91 1.75 15.76
CA LEU A 357 18.84 3.10 16.33
C LEU A 357 17.64 3.88 15.78
N LEU A 358 17.45 3.88 14.46
CA LEU A 358 16.32 4.55 13.81
C LEU A 358 14.97 4.00 14.30
N PHE A 359 14.80 2.68 14.28
CA PHE A 359 13.53 2.07 14.68
C PHE A 359 13.31 2.06 16.20
N ARG A 360 14.35 2.07 17.02
CA ARG A 360 14.18 2.17 18.48
C ARG A 360 13.67 3.53 18.89
N ASN A 361 14.10 4.60 18.21
CA ASN A 361 13.75 5.97 18.59
C ASN A 361 12.54 6.53 17.82
N ALA A 362 12.26 6.07 16.60
CA ALA A 362 11.20 6.65 15.76
C ALA A 362 9.98 5.73 15.55
N SER A 363 10.05 4.44 15.94
CA SER A 363 8.93 3.53 15.68
C SER A 363 7.82 3.72 16.70
N ILE A 364 6.59 3.89 16.23
CA ILE A 364 5.40 3.84 17.10
C ILE A 364 5.31 2.56 17.94
N VAL A 365 5.89 1.46 17.46
CA VAL A 365 5.84 0.19 18.20
C VAL A 365 6.95 0.08 19.24
N ARG A 366 8.13 0.66 18.99
CA ARG A 366 9.30 0.49 19.87
C ARG A 366 9.59 1.68 20.77
N TYR A 367 9.14 2.88 20.39
CA TYR A 367 9.33 4.10 21.18
C TYR A 367 8.07 4.37 21.99
N TRP A 368 6.91 4.50 21.33
CA TRP A 368 5.66 4.94 21.94
C TRP A 368 4.90 3.90 22.79
N ARG A 369 5.08 2.60 22.52
CA ARG A 369 4.32 1.54 23.21
C ARG A 369 5.09 0.98 24.40
N GLU A 370 4.85 1.55 25.57
CA GLU A 370 5.45 1.14 26.84
C GLU A 370 5.25 -0.36 27.13
N GLU A 371 4.11 -0.93 26.74
CA GLU A 371 3.79 -2.35 26.94
C GLU A 371 4.66 -3.30 26.10
N LEU A 372 5.31 -2.79 25.04
CA LEU A 372 6.27 -3.53 24.22
C LEU A 372 7.72 -3.13 24.51
N GLY A 373 7.97 -2.45 25.63
CA GLY A 373 9.28 -1.98 26.05
C GLY A 373 9.65 -0.61 25.48
N GLY A 374 8.67 0.15 24.99
CA GLY A 374 8.83 1.57 24.68
C GLY A 374 9.17 2.39 25.93
N GLN A 375 9.94 3.44 25.72
CA GLN A 375 10.33 4.39 26.75
C GLN A 375 10.21 5.79 26.13
N PRO A 376 8.97 6.28 25.93
CA PRO A 376 8.78 7.64 25.44
C PRO A 376 9.37 8.62 26.48
N ASP A 377 9.94 9.72 26.00
CA ASP A 377 10.46 10.75 26.89
C ASP A 377 9.30 11.36 27.70
N LYS A 378 9.54 11.64 28.99
CA LYS A 378 8.50 12.15 29.90
C LYS A 378 7.91 13.48 29.46
N ASP A 379 8.71 14.26 28.74
CA ASP A 379 8.36 15.60 28.26
C ASP A 379 7.92 15.57 26.78
N ASP A 380 7.66 14.38 26.20
CA ASP A 380 7.22 14.27 24.81
C ASP A 380 5.77 14.80 24.69
N PRO A 381 5.52 15.87 23.91
CA PRO A 381 4.21 16.51 23.84
C PRO A 381 3.16 15.65 23.12
N TYR A 382 3.55 14.54 22.49
CA TYR A 382 2.64 13.70 21.72
C TYR A 382 1.89 12.70 22.61
N GLU A 383 0.74 13.10 23.12
CA GLU A 383 -0.18 12.19 23.80
C GLU A 383 -1.09 11.47 22.78
N LEU A 384 -0.95 10.15 22.67
CA LEU A 384 -1.78 9.31 21.79
C LEU A 384 -3.28 9.35 22.13
N ASP A 385 -3.63 9.78 23.34
CA ASP A 385 -5.01 9.89 23.78
C ASP A 385 -5.75 11.06 23.11
N VAL A 386 -5.05 12.11 22.68
CA VAL A 386 -5.66 13.25 21.96
C VAL A 386 -6.19 12.83 20.57
N PRO A 387 -5.41 12.19 19.68
CA PRO A 387 -5.94 11.64 18.43
C PRO A 387 -7.07 10.63 18.63
N VAL A 388 -7.03 9.84 19.72
CA VAL A 388 -8.07 8.86 20.04
C VAL A 388 -9.37 9.56 20.45
N ALA A 389 -9.30 10.61 21.27
CA ALA A 389 -10.45 11.42 21.64
C ALA A 389 -11.07 12.11 20.41
N ALA A 390 -10.24 12.73 19.57
CA ALA A 390 -10.69 13.34 18.31
C ALA A 390 -11.36 12.30 17.39
N PHE A 391 -10.78 11.09 17.29
CA PHE A 391 -11.39 10.01 16.51
C PHE A 391 -12.75 9.56 17.08
N LYS A 392 -12.89 9.48 18.42
CA LYS A 392 -14.17 9.16 19.07
C LYS A 392 -15.24 10.21 18.78
N GLU A 393 -14.90 11.50 18.82
CA GLU A 393 -15.82 12.57 18.45
C GLU A 393 -16.23 12.49 16.98
N CYS A 394 -15.29 12.21 16.05
CA CYS A 394 -15.62 11.97 14.65
C CYS A 394 -16.58 10.79 14.46
N VAL A 395 -16.41 9.71 15.22
CA VAL A 395 -17.32 8.55 15.20
C VAL A 395 -18.71 8.93 15.70
N LYS A 396 -18.79 9.64 16.84
CA LYS A 396 -20.04 10.10 17.44
C LYS A 396 -20.82 11.03 16.51
N LEU A 397 -20.14 12.03 15.94
CA LEU A 397 -20.75 12.95 14.96
C LEU A 397 -21.24 12.20 13.72
N ASN A 398 -20.50 11.21 13.23
CA ASN A 398 -20.95 10.39 12.10
C ASN A 398 -22.19 9.54 12.45
N GLU A 399 -22.28 8.99 13.66
CA GLU A 399 -23.46 8.26 14.14
C GLU A 399 -24.67 9.17 14.28
N GLU A 400 -24.49 10.35 14.87
CA GLU A 400 -25.55 11.34 15.00
C GLU A 400 -26.05 11.83 13.64
N PHE A 401 -25.14 12.12 12.71
CA PHE A 401 -25.50 12.49 11.35
C PHE A 401 -26.30 11.38 10.66
N THR A 402 -25.90 10.12 10.84
CA THR A 402 -26.61 8.96 10.28
C THR A 402 -28.02 8.83 10.87
N ARG A 403 -28.15 8.99 12.19
CA ARG A 403 -29.43 8.95 12.91
C ARG A 403 -30.37 10.07 12.43
N ARG A 404 -29.87 11.31 12.38
CA ARG A 404 -30.64 12.49 11.96
C ARG A 404 -31.03 12.43 10.49
N LYS A 405 -30.15 11.96 9.59
CA LYS A 405 -30.48 11.78 8.16
C LYS A 405 -31.58 10.73 7.96
N GLY A 406 -31.57 9.66 8.75
CA GLY A 406 -32.68 8.70 8.79
C GLY A 406 -34.01 9.37 9.14
N SER A 407 -34.01 10.24 10.15
CA SER A 407 -35.19 11.04 10.52
C SER A 407 -35.60 12.03 9.43
N ALA A 408 -34.66 12.76 8.81
CA ALA A 408 -34.96 13.73 7.76
C ALA A 408 -35.49 13.08 6.47
N LEU A 409 -34.94 11.93 6.06
CA LEU A 409 -35.46 11.13 4.95
C LEU A 409 -36.84 10.56 5.28
N SER A 410 -37.07 10.13 6.51
CA SER A 410 -38.39 9.68 6.97
C SER A 410 -39.43 10.80 6.91
N VAL A 411 -39.08 12.02 7.33
CA VAL A 411 -39.98 13.18 7.32
C VAL A 411 -40.28 13.64 5.90
N THR A 412 -39.28 13.73 5.03
CA THR A 412 -39.48 14.10 3.62
C THR A 412 -40.25 13.03 2.85
N GLN A 413 -40.01 11.74 3.11
CA GLN A 413 -40.79 10.66 2.51
C GLN A 413 -42.23 10.65 3.03
N ALA A 414 -42.45 10.91 4.32
CA ALA A 414 -43.79 11.05 4.90
C ALA A 414 -44.54 12.28 4.34
N ALA A 415 -43.84 13.41 4.16
CA ALA A 415 -44.38 14.61 3.54
C ALA A 415 -44.75 14.38 2.07
N HIS A 416 -43.88 13.71 1.29
CA HIS A 416 -44.18 13.35 -0.09
C HIS A 416 -45.36 12.37 -0.20
N VAL A 417 -45.47 11.41 0.73
CA VAL A 417 -46.62 10.49 0.80
C VAL A 417 -47.89 11.25 1.17
N GLN A 418 -47.84 12.20 2.11
CA GLN A 418 -48.98 13.06 2.45
C GLN A 418 -49.40 13.96 1.29
N GLU A 419 -48.45 14.55 0.57
CA GLU A 419 -48.72 15.39 -0.59
C GLU A 419 -49.31 14.57 -1.75
N ALA A 420 -48.78 13.38 -2.01
CA ALA A 420 -49.37 12.44 -2.96
C ALA A 420 -50.79 12.02 -2.54
N HIS A 421 -51.04 11.81 -1.25
CA HIS A 421 -52.37 11.49 -0.74
C HIS A 421 -53.34 12.67 -0.87
N ALA A 422 -52.88 13.89 -0.62
CA ALA A 422 -53.65 15.11 -0.77
C ALA A 422 -54.06 15.32 -2.24
N HIS A 423 -53.14 15.15 -3.18
CA HIS A 423 -53.43 15.22 -4.61
C HIS A 423 -54.43 14.14 -5.07
N THR A 424 -54.30 12.91 -4.55
CA THR A 424 -55.23 11.81 -4.88
C THR A 424 -56.62 12.10 -4.32
N THR A 425 -56.70 12.66 -3.12
CA THR A 425 -57.97 13.03 -2.48
C THR A 425 -58.64 14.17 -3.23
N GLN A 426 -57.89 15.19 -3.63
CA GLN A 426 -58.38 16.35 -4.40
C GLN A 426 -58.89 15.94 -5.79
N ALA A 427 -58.22 14.98 -6.44
CA ALA A 427 -58.69 14.38 -7.68
C ALA A 427 -60.00 13.59 -7.48
N ALA A 428 -60.12 12.83 -6.38
CA ALA A 428 -61.34 12.11 -6.06
C ALA A 428 -62.53 13.03 -5.76
N THR A 429 -62.32 14.14 -5.02
CA THR A 429 -63.38 15.15 -4.80
C THR A 429 -63.77 15.87 -6.07
N ALA A 430 -62.81 16.18 -6.96
CA ALA A 430 -63.10 16.79 -8.26
C ALA A 430 -63.95 15.85 -9.13
N VAL A 431 -63.65 14.55 -9.14
CA VAL A 431 -64.46 13.54 -9.85
C VAL A 431 -65.86 13.42 -9.23
N ALA A 432 -65.98 13.39 -7.90
CA ALA A 432 -67.26 13.33 -7.20
C ALA A 432 -68.11 14.61 -7.35
N ALA A 433 -67.52 15.74 -7.74
CA ALA A 433 -68.26 16.97 -8.05
C ALA A 433 -68.74 17.04 -9.52
N ILE A 434 -68.19 16.19 -10.40
CA ILE A 434 -68.58 16.09 -11.81
C ILE A 434 -69.75 15.12 -11.99
N PHE A 435 -69.84 14.10 -11.13
CA PHE A 435 -70.97 13.15 -11.06
C PHE A 435 -72.00 13.62 -10.06
#